data_AF-A0A132MJ01-F1
#
_entry.id   AF-A0A132MJ01-F1
#
_cell.length_a   1.000
_cell.length_b   1.000
_cell.length_c   1.000
_cell.angle_alpha   90.00
_cell.angle_beta   90.00
_cell.angle_gamma   90.00
#
_symmetry.space_group_name_H-M   'P 1'
#
loop_
_entity.id
_entity.type
_entity.pdbx_description
1 polymer ?
#
loop_
_entity_poly.entity_id
_entity_poly.type
_entity_poly.pdbx_seq_one_letter_code
_entity_poly.pdbx_strand_id
1 'polypeptide(L)'
;MIPAIALAGRPTVGRGLDDTLVLPTHPLAVVGYLRSLHWSEQQWQTWERRLRGAAFELGLNLTEIIASRDVSSLTDGCPRINQILDIIRLGQAHGVLTLADYSFAWDREIVRRTVARIRQAGGFVEYVYGRAPLLL
;
A
#
# COMPACT_ATOMS: atom_id res chain seq x y z
N MET A 1 -0.55 -37.03 -54.44
CA MET A 1 0.80 -37.58 -54.21
C MET A 1 1.21 -37.15 -52.80
N ILE A 2 1.22 -38.09 -51.86
CA ILE A 2 1.58 -37.93 -50.42
C ILE A 2 2.61 -39.03 -50.12
N PRO A 3 3.60 -38.75 -49.26
CA PRO A 3 3.82 -39.58 -48.07
C PRO A 3 3.85 -38.66 -46.82
N ALA A 4 3.21 -38.90 -45.66
CA ALA A 4 2.99 -40.06 -44.79
C ALA A 4 4.27 -40.66 -44.19
N ILE A 5 4.67 -40.15 -43.01
CA ILE A 5 5.32 -40.82 -41.85
C ILE A 5 4.90 -39.95 -40.64
N ALA A 6 3.97 -40.34 -39.76
CA ALA A 6 3.96 -41.42 -38.76
C ALA A 6 4.73 -41.10 -37.46
N LEU A 7 3.93 -40.73 -36.46
CA LEU A 7 3.93 -41.16 -35.05
C LEU A 7 5.12 -40.93 -34.09
N ALA A 8 4.67 -40.63 -32.87
CA ALA A 8 5.27 -40.96 -31.57
C ALA A 8 6.34 -40.00 -31.03
N GLY A 9 5.85 -39.03 -30.25
CA GLY A 9 6.65 -38.32 -29.26
C GLY A 9 5.74 -37.72 -28.21
N ARG A 10 5.28 -38.54 -27.25
CA ARG A 10 4.80 -38.03 -25.95
C ARG A 10 5.87 -37.06 -25.44
N PRO A 11 5.56 -35.84 -24.98
CA PRO A 11 6.48 -35.18 -24.07
C PRO A 11 6.50 -36.02 -22.80
N THR A 12 7.60 -36.75 -22.67
CA THR A 12 8.04 -37.46 -21.47
C THR A 12 7.84 -36.57 -20.25
N VAL A 13 7.29 -37.15 -19.19
CA VAL A 13 7.32 -36.60 -17.84
C VAL A 13 8.78 -36.34 -17.47
N GLY A 14 9.23 -35.12 -17.72
CA GLY A 14 10.48 -34.60 -17.20
C GLY A 14 10.26 -34.18 -15.75
N ARG A 15 10.58 -35.08 -14.82
CA ARG A 15 10.94 -34.67 -13.46
C ARG A 15 12.28 -33.93 -13.54
N GLY A 16 12.21 -32.61 -13.55
CA GLY A 16 13.29 -31.65 -13.28
C GLY A 16 12.58 -30.32 -13.01
N LEU A 17 12.46 -29.85 -11.76
CA LEU A 17 13.44 -28.95 -11.14
C LEU A 17 13.93 -27.87 -12.12
N ASP A 18 12.99 -27.08 -12.64
CA ASP A 18 13.29 -25.81 -13.32
C ASP A 18 12.27 -24.75 -12.86
N ASP A 19 12.65 -24.03 -11.81
CA ASP A 19 12.64 -22.57 -11.78
C ASP A 19 11.45 -21.86 -12.44
N THR A 20 10.24 -22.09 -11.93
CA THR A 20 9.20 -21.06 -12.07
C THR A 20 9.39 -20.02 -10.97
N LEU A 21 10.39 -19.15 -11.14
CA LEU A 21 10.44 -17.85 -10.47
C LEU A 21 9.21 -17.04 -10.90
N VAL A 22 8.05 -17.29 -10.29
CA VAL A 22 6.92 -16.35 -10.34
C VAL A 22 7.19 -15.29 -9.28
N LEU A 23 7.89 -14.23 -9.67
CA LEU A 23 8.12 -13.03 -8.85
C LEU A 23 8.19 -11.80 -9.75
N PRO A 24 7.40 -10.73 -9.50
CA PRO A 24 6.08 -10.69 -8.88
C PRO A 24 5.03 -10.07 -9.82
N THR A 25 3.76 -10.39 -9.55
CA THR A 25 2.61 -9.51 -9.82
C THR A 25 3.00 -8.10 -9.37
N HIS A 26 2.97 -7.10 -10.25
CA HIS A 26 3.47 -5.75 -9.96
C HIS A 26 3.09 -5.29 -8.53
N PRO A 27 4.06 -4.79 -7.73
CA PRO A 27 3.79 -4.41 -6.35
C PRO A 27 2.67 -3.40 -6.32
N LEU A 28 1.64 -3.70 -5.53
CA LEU A 28 0.40 -2.96 -5.56
C LEU A 28 0.65 -1.52 -5.07
N ALA A 29 0.25 -0.56 -5.91
CA ALA A 29 0.49 0.86 -5.65
C ALA A 29 -0.34 1.35 -4.46
N VAL A 30 0.30 2.05 -3.52
CA VAL A 30 -0.35 2.64 -2.35
C VAL A 30 0.13 4.07 -2.13
N VAL A 31 -0.75 4.91 -1.57
CA VAL A 31 -0.40 6.27 -1.14
C VAL A 31 -0.14 6.29 0.36
N GLY A 32 0.94 6.94 0.76
CA GLY A 32 1.25 7.17 2.16
C GLY A 32 0.45 8.34 2.72
N TYR A 33 -0.03 8.25 3.96
CA TYR A 33 -0.63 9.37 4.66
C TYR A 33 0.01 9.60 6.02
N LEU A 34 0.46 10.83 6.26
CA LEU A 34 1.04 11.28 7.54
C LEU A 34 0.44 12.62 7.96
N ARG A 35 0.24 12.78 9.26
CA ARG A 35 -0.24 14.02 9.86
C ARG A 35 0.39 14.23 11.22
N SER A 36 0.78 15.47 11.51
CA SER A 36 1.17 15.90 12.85
C SER A 36 1.13 17.42 12.97
N LEU A 37 0.76 17.90 14.15
CA LEU A 37 0.83 19.32 14.53
C LEU A 37 2.20 19.71 15.10
N HIS A 38 2.95 18.75 15.64
CA HIS A 38 4.11 19.04 16.52
C HIS A 38 5.41 18.38 16.08
N TRP A 39 5.41 17.65 14.96
CA TRP A 39 6.64 17.01 14.52
C TRP A 39 7.64 18.02 13.99
N SER A 40 8.86 17.93 14.51
CA SER A 40 10.01 18.58 13.90
C SER A 40 10.30 18.00 12.52
N GLU A 41 11.07 18.71 11.70
CA GLU A 41 11.47 18.22 10.37
C GLU A 41 12.17 16.85 10.45
N GLN A 42 13.02 16.64 11.46
CA GLN A 42 13.68 15.35 11.68
C GLN A 42 12.67 14.23 11.99
N GLN A 43 11.61 14.54 12.74
CA GLN A 43 10.55 13.57 13.03
C GLN A 43 9.75 13.23 11.77
N TRP A 44 9.41 14.23 10.94
CA TRP A 44 8.79 14.00 9.64
C TRP A 44 9.62 13.05 8.77
N GLN A 45 10.91 13.33 8.58
CA GLN A 45 11.81 12.47 7.82
C GLN A 45 11.90 11.05 8.40
N THR A 46 11.89 10.93 9.73
CA THR A 46 11.91 9.63 10.41
C THR A 46 10.67 8.82 10.10
N TRP A 47 9.49 9.43 10.20
CA TRP A 47 8.22 8.74 9.95
C TRP A 47 8.00 8.42 8.48
N GLU A 48 8.40 9.31 7.58
CA GLU A 48 8.40 9.01 6.15
C GLU A 48 9.31 7.82 5.81
N ARG A 49 10.52 7.76 6.39
CA ARG A 49 11.43 6.63 6.18
C ARG A 49 10.84 5.33 6.71
N ARG A 50 10.19 5.37 7.89
CA ARG A 50 9.49 4.22 8.46
C ARG A 50 8.35 3.76 7.56
N LEU A 51 7.56 4.68 7.00
CA LEU A 51 6.46 4.35 6.10
C LEU A 51 6.96 3.71 4.80
N ARG A 52 8.06 4.24 4.23
CA ARG A 52 8.75 3.64 3.08
C ARG A 52 9.29 2.24 3.37
N GLY A 53 9.93 2.07 4.53
CA GLY A 53 10.42 0.76 4.97
C GLY A 53 9.30 -0.26 5.13
N ALA A 54 8.20 0.13 5.77
CA ALA A 54 7.03 -0.72 5.93
C ALA A 54 6.37 -1.09 4.58
N ALA A 55 6.29 -0.14 3.63
CA ALA A 55 5.80 -0.44 2.29
C ALA A 55 6.69 -1.48 1.58
N PHE A 56 8.00 -1.34 1.70
CA PHE A 56 8.97 -2.29 1.14
C PHE A 56 8.83 -3.69 1.76
N GLU A 57 8.75 -3.79 3.09
CA GLU A 57 8.54 -5.06 3.81
C GLU A 57 7.22 -5.74 3.42
N LEU A 58 6.20 -4.95 3.08
CA LEU A 58 4.89 -5.41 2.63
C LEU A 58 4.82 -5.76 1.14
N GLY A 59 5.89 -5.53 0.37
CA GLY A 59 5.86 -5.68 -1.09
C GLY A 59 4.92 -4.69 -1.80
N LEU A 60 4.66 -3.55 -1.18
CA LEU A 60 3.82 -2.47 -1.72
C LEU A 60 4.68 -1.42 -2.43
N ASN A 61 4.12 -0.82 -3.49
CA ASN A 61 4.76 0.31 -4.15
C ASN A 61 4.21 1.63 -3.59
N LEU A 62 4.96 2.27 -2.69
CA LEU A 62 4.57 3.57 -2.13
C LEU A 62 4.82 4.69 -3.16
N THR A 63 3.74 5.17 -3.79
CA THR A 63 3.84 6.12 -4.92
C THR A 63 4.17 7.55 -4.46
N GLU A 64 3.54 7.99 -3.39
CA GLU A 64 3.79 9.29 -2.77
C GLU A 64 3.45 9.26 -1.28
N ILE A 65 3.88 10.26 -0.51
CA ILE A 65 3.45 10.48 0.87
C ILE A 65 2.74 11.82 0.95
N ILE A 66 1.46 11.78 1.26
CA ILE A 66 0.63 12.94 1.52
C ILE A 66 0.80 13.35 2.98
N ALA A 67 1.51 14.45 3.20
CA ALA A 67 1.73 15.03 4.51
C ALA A 67 0.73 16.16 4.80
N SER A 68 0.08 16.11 5.96
CA SER A 68 -0.69 17.22 6.53
C SER A 68 0.04 17.79 7.74
N ARG A 69 0.85 18.82 7.50
CA ARG A 69 1.60 19.55 8.52
C ARG A 69 0.68 20.57 9.20
N ASP A 70 0.89 20.81 10.49
CA ASP A 70 0.20 21.82 11.28
C ASP A 70 -1.33 21.63 11.43
N VAL A 71 -1.82 20.41 11.19
CA VAL A 71 -3.24 20.07 11.33
C VAL A 71 -3.48 19.29 12.61
N SER A 72 -4.33 19.84 13.48
CA SER A 72 -4.76 19.18 14.70
C SER A 72 -5.71 18.03 14.39
N SER A 73 -5.45 16.89 15.03
CA SER A 73 -6.28 15.69 14.95
C SER A 73 -7.56 15.76 15.79
N LEU A 74 -7.73 16.83 16.58
CA LEU A 74 -8.88 17.08 17.45
C LEU A 74 -9.98 17.90 16.77
N THR A 75 -9.61 18.75 15.80
CA THR A 75 -10.54 19.68 15.12
C THR A 75 -10.81 19.28 13.68
N ASP A 76 -9.81 18.71 13.01
CA ASP A 76 -9.88 18.38 11.60
C ASP A 76 -9.72 16.87 11.39
N GLY A 77 -10.56 16.31 10.53
CA GLY A 77 -10.45 14.92 10.10
C GLY A 77 -9.21 14.70 9.22
N CYS A 78 -9.36 13.98 8.11
CA CYS A 78 -8.31 13.85 7.12
C CYS A 78 -8.41 15.02 6.11
N PRO A 79 -7.68 16.14 6.26
CA PRO A 79 -7.82 17.34 5.42
C PRO A 79 -7.55 17.06 3.94
N ARG A 80 -6.67 16.10 3.63
CA ARG A 80 -6.32 15.70 2.27
C ARG A 80 -7.06 14.46 1.78
N ILE A 81 -8.18 14.13 2.40
CA ILE A 81 -8.98 12.95 2.01
C ILE A 81 -9.42 13.01 0.55
N ASN A 82 -9.82 14.18 0.03
CA ASN A 82 -10.26 14.26 -1.37
C ASN A 82 -9.11 13.97 -2.34
N GLN A 83 -7.90 14.47 -2.06
CA GLN A 83 -6.70 14.13 -2.84
C GLN A 83 -6.44 12.62 -2.85
N ILE A 84 -6.53 11.97 -1.68
CA ILE A 84 -6.37 10.51 -1.55
C ILE A 84 -7.43 9.77 -2.39
N LEU A 85 -8.69 10.19 -2.30
CA LEU A 85 -9.79 9.54 -3.04
C LEU A 85 -9.62 9.70 -4.54
N ASP A 86 -9.14 10.84 -5.02
CA ASP A 86 -8.93 11.08 -6.45
C ASP A 86 -7.78 10.21 -6.99
N ILE A 87 -6.67 10.08 -6.27
CA ILE A 87 -5.57 9.16 -6.62
C ILE A 87 -6.08 7.72 -6.75
N ILE A 88 -6.95 7.28 -5.83
CA ILE A 88 -7.54 5.94 -5.86
C ILE A 88 -8.49 5.78 -7.04
N ARG A 89 -9.40 6.73 -7.26
CA ARG A 89 -10.37 6.70 -8.37
C ARG A 89 -9.71 6.72 -9.74
N LEU A 90 -8.59 7.41 -9.87
CA LEU A 90 -7.79 7.46 -11.08
C LEU A 90 -6.93 6.20 -11.29
N GLY A 91 -6.97 5.23 -10.37
CA GLY A 91 -6.20 4.00 -10.44
C GLY A 91 -4.70 4.19 -10.19
N GLN A 92 -4.29 5.36 -9.68
CA GLN A 92 -2.89 5.66 -9.39
C GLN A 92 -2.42 4.99 -8.08
N ALA A 93 -3.36 4.68 -7.18
CA ALA A 93 -3.13 3.85 -6.01
C ALA A 93 -4.35 2.95 -5.74
N HIS A 94 -4.13 1.82 -5.10
CA HIS A 94 -5.16 0.84 -4.73
C HIS A 94 -5.44 0.86 -3.22
N GLY A 95 -4.70 1.66 -2.45
CA GLY A 95 -4.91 1.76 -1.01
C GLY A 95 -4.07 2.85 -0.36
N VAL A 96 -4.29 3.02 0.94
CA VAL A 96 -3.62 4.01 1.78
C VAL A 96 -2.79 3.29 2.84
N LEU A 97 -1.52 3.65 2.96
CA LEU A 97 -0.63 3.20 4.02
C LEU A 97 -0.45 4.35 5.02
N THR A 98 -0.72 4.12 6.30
CA THR A 98 -0.55 5.15 7.34
C THR A 98 -0.03 4.55 8.63
N LEU A 99 0.38 5.37 9.60
CA LEU A 99 0.87 4.86 10.87
C LEU A 99 -0.27 4.21 11.66
N ALA A 100 -1.32 4.97 11.96
CA ALA A 100 -2.40 4.49 12.82
C ALA A 100 -3.73 5.16 12.46
N ASP A 101 -4.82 4.69 13.06
CA ASP A 101 -6.13 5.32 13.04
C ASP A 101 -6.08 6.80 13.44
N TYR A 102 -5.34 7.13 14.50
CA TYR A 102 -5.15 8.52 14.94
C TYR A 102 -4.36 9.39 13.95
N SER A 103 -3.73 8.80 12.93
CA SER A 103 -3.18 9.57 11.81
C SER A 103 -4.30 10.26 11.02
N PHE A 104 -5.50 9.68 10.95
CA PHE A 104 -6.68 10.30 10.31
C PHE A 104 -7.50 11.21 11.23
N ALA A 105 -7.77 10.82 12.47
CA ALA A 105 -8.49 11.63 13.48
C ALA A 105 -8.38 10.99 14.86
N TRP A 106 -8.45 11.78 15.94
CA TRP A 106 -8.67 11.21 17.28
C TRP A 106 -10.08 10.66 17.44
N ASP A 107 -11.06 11.26 16.78
CA ASP A 107 -12.45 10.84 16.80
C ASP A 107 -12.64 9.56 15.95
N ARG A 108 -13.08 8.48 16.61
CA ARG A 108 -13.29 7.17 15.97
C ARG A 108 -14.37 7.18 14.89
N GLU A 109 -15.40 8.00 15.02
CA GLU A 109 -16.45 8.13 14.01
C GLU A 109 -15.90 8.84 12.76
N ILE A 110 -15.03 9.84 12.94
CA ILE A 110 -14.32 10.47 11.81
C ILE A 110 -13.39 9.47 11.11
N VAL A 111 -12.63 8.66 11.86
CA VAL A 111 -11.81 7.59 11.28
C VAL A 111 -12.69 6.61 10.50
N ARG A 112 -13.78 6.12 11.10
CA ARG A 112 -14.70 5.17 10.47
C ARG A 112 -15.26 5.72 9.15
N ARG A 113 -15.72 6.97 9.13
CA ARG A 113 -16.20 7.65 7.92
C ARG A 113 -15.10 7.79 6.87
N THR A 114 -13.88 8.11 7.28
CA THR A 114 -12.73 8.27 6.38
C THR A 114 -12.39 6.93 5.71
N VAL A 115 -12.28 5.85 6.49
CA VAL A 115 -12.01 4.49 5.97
C VAL A 115 -13.15 4.03 5.07
N ALA A 116 -14.41 4.30 5.43
CA ALA A 116 -15.57 3.95 4.60
C ALA A 116 -15.52 4.64 3.23
N ARG A 117 -15.15 5.93 3.18
CA ARG A 117 -14.99 6.67 1.93
C ARG A 117 -13.88 6.09 1.05
N ILE A 118 -12.74 5.72 1.64
CA ILE A 118 -11.63 5.07 0.92
C ILE A 118 -12.08 3.74 0.31
N ARG A 119 -12.80 2.92 1.08
CA ARG A 119 -13.36 1.65 0.61
C ARG A 119 -14.41 1.84 -0.49
N GLN A 120 -15.26 2.84 -0.37
CA GLN A 120 -16.24 3.19 -1.41
C GLN A 120 -15.58 3.64 -2.73
N ALA A 121 -14.39 4.22 -2.66
CA ALA A 121 -13.58 4.53 -3.84
C ALA A 121 -12.85 3.32 -4.44
N GLY A 122 -12.97 2.13 -3.84
CA GLY A 122 -12.30 0.91 -4.27
C GLY A 122 -10.92 0.69 -3.63
N GLY A 123 -10.53 1.51 -2.65
CA GLY A 123 -9.25 1.39 -1.96
C GLY A 123 -9.32 0.63 -0.64
N PHE A 124 -8.17 0.20 -0.13
CA PHE A 124 -8.03 -0.28 1.26
C PHE A 124 -7.21 0.68 2.12
N VAL A 125 -7.14 0.40 3.43
CA VAL A 125 -6.32 1.14 4.39
C VAL A 125 -5.51 0.13 5.20
N GLU A 126 -4.19 0.33 5.25
CA GLU A 126 -3.25 -0.47 6.01
C GLU A 126 -2.53 0.40 7.05
N TYR A 127 -2.42 -0.12 8.28
CA TYR A 127 -1.81 0.56 9.41
C TYR A 127 -0.47 -0.09 9.77
N VAL A 128 0.60 0.70 9.84
CA VAL A 128 1.95 0.18 10.10
C VAL A 128 2.38 0.28 11.56
N TYR A 129 1.71 1.11 12.37
CA TYR A 129 1.94 1.21 13.81
C TYR A 129 1.17 0.09 14.52
N GLY A 130 1.84 -0.67 15.37
CA GLY A 130 1.30 -1.88 16.00
C GLY A 130 1.76 -3.19 15.35
N ARG A 131 2.40 -3.14 14.17
CA ARG A 131 3.29 -4.22 13.73
C ARG A 131 4.58 -4.07 14.53
N ALA A 132 4.80 -4.99 15.48
CA ALA A 132 6.03 -5.01 16.26
C ALA A 132 7.23 -4.96 15.29
N PRO A 133 8.28 -4.18 15.58
CA PRO A 133 9.52 -4.36 14.85
C PRO A 133 9.96 -5.81 15.06
N LEU A 134 10.14 -6.56 13.98
CA LEU A 134 11.04 -7.70 14.01
C LEU A 134 12.43 -7.10 14.25
N LEU A 135 12.75 -6.90 15.52
CA LEU A 135 14.11 -6.75 16.00
C LEU A 135 14.82 -8.06 15.63
N LEU A 136 15.56 -8.03 14.52
CA LEU A 136 16.69 -8.91 14.30
C LEU A 136 17.87 -8.40 15.14
#